data_AF-A0A671QAU6-F1
#
_entry.id   AF-A0A671QAU6-F1
#
_cell.length_a   1.000
_cell.length_b   1.000
_cell.length_c   1.000
_cell.angle_alpha   90.00
_cell.angle_beta   90.00
_cell.angle_gamma   90.00
#
_symmetry.space_group_name_H-M   'P 1'
#
loop_
_entity.id
_entity.type
_entity.pdbx_description
1 polymer ?
#
loop_
_entity_poly.entity_id
_entity_poly.type
_entity_poly.pdbx_seq_one_letter_code
_entity_poly.pdbx_strand_id
1 'polypeptide(L)'
;MHLLCDCPDAFVKRRRTALWCSVSLFGLSVLVLVVGLLSATQTDNVAVSGYYPGIILSFGAFLGIVGLNLVENRRPMLVASIIFISLGVVSCFLCAIIDGIIAAEFIDRRPLMEGRCEFYSSTSYGYDNYYTEVHCNSYGSQCKLKVKSNTCYCCDLFHCDRVDYHVQYYEFTGVRSCWDVVNLYRLLWACVALNVLGVFLGIITAAILGAFKDLVSLDSSDTNETRAFAHCF
;
A
#
# COMPACT_ATOMS: atom_id res chain seq x y z
N MET A 1 -27.05 37.55 21.88
CA MET A 1 -26.27 38.24 20.82
C MET A 1 -24.77 38.00 21.06
N HIS A 2 -24.31 36.74 20.91
CA HIS A 2 -22.94 36.33 21.29
C HIS A 2 -22.40 35.17 20.41
N LEU A 3 -22.72 35.10 19.11
CA LEU A 3 -22.35 33.93 18.31
C LEU A 3 -21.87 34.17 16.86
N LEU A 4 -21.48 35.40 16.48
CA LEU A 4 -21.15 35.71 15.07
C LEU A 4 -19.73 36.23 14.80
N CYS A 5 -18.80 36.20 15.75
CA CYS A 5 -17.46 36.80 15.58
C CYS A 5 -16.26 35.83 15.70
N ASP A 6 -16.46 34.51 15.54
CA ASP A 6 -15.36 33.51 15.50
C ASP A 6 -15.21 32.84 14.10
N CYS A 7 -16.00 33.29 13.12
CA CYS A 7 -16.12 32.60 11.82
C CYS A 7 -14.88 32.64 10.90
N PRO A 8 -14.08 33.73 10.80
CA PRO A 8 -12.95 33.73 9.86
C PRO A 8 -11.77 32.87 10.35
N ASP A 9 -11.41 32.96 11.63
CA ASP A 9 -10.26 32.24 12.19
C ASP A 9 -10.52 30.73 12.30
N ALA A 10 -11.73 30.33 12.72
CA ALA A 10 -12.12 28.92 12.77
C ALA A 10 -12.16 28.28 11.38
N PHE A 11 -12.66 29.00 10.36
CA PHE A 11 -12.74 28.50 8.99
C PHE A 11 -11.35 28.34 8.35
N VAL A 12 -10.46 29.33 8.51
CA VAL A 12 -9.07 29.26 8.02
C VAL A 12 -8.31 28.13 8.72
N LYS A 13 -8.48 27.97 10.03
CA LYS A 13 -7.84 26.89 10.80
C LYS A 13 -8.31 25.51 10.34
N ARG A 14 -9.62 25.30 10.18
CA ARG A 14 -10.17 24.04 9.66
C ARG A 14 -9.67 23.76 8.24
N ARG A 15 -9.60 24.78 7.36
CA ARG A 15 -9.15 24.61 5.96
C ARG A 15 -7.69 24.18 5.92
N ARG A 16 -6.86 24.77 6.78
CA ARG A 16 -5.47 24.39 6.93
C ARG A 16 -5.35 22.94 7.38
N THR A 17 -6.12 22.51 8.38
CA THR A 17 -6.15 21.10 8.82
C THR A 17 -6.57 20.16 7.69
N ALA A 18 -7.63 20.49 6.94
CA ALA A 18 -8.08 19.68 5.81
C ALA A 18 -6.99 19.55 4.73
N LEU A 19 -6.32 20.65 4.38
CA LEU A 19 -5.19 20.64 3.44
C LEU A 19 -4.03 19.78 3.95
N TRP A 20 -3.64 19.91 5.22
CA TRP A 20 -2.58 19.07 5.80
C TRP A 20 -2.94 17.58 5.77
N CYS A 21 -4.19 17.22 6.06
CA CYS A 21 -4.68 15.84 5.95
C CYS A 21 -4.63 15.34 4.50
N SER A 22 -5.13 16.12 3.54
CA SER A 22 -5.10 15.73 2.11
C SER A 22 -3.68 15.61 1.56
N VAL A 23 -2.76 16.51 1.94
CA VAL A 23 -1.34 16.43 1.54
C VAL A 23 -0.67 15.22 2.17
N SER A 24 -0.95 14.93 3.44
CA SER A 24 -0.40 13.74 4.12
C SER A 24 -0.91 12.45 3.46
N LEU A 25 -2.20 12.40 3.11
CA LEU A 25 -2.80 11.28 2.40
C LEU A 25 -2.17 11.09 1.01
N PHE A 26 -1.93 12.18 0.28
CA PHE A 26 -1.27 12.13 -1.03
C PHE A 26 0.17 11.63 -0.95
N GLY A 27 0.94 12.10 0.06
CA GLY A 27 2.29 11.61 0.29
C GLY A 27 2.32 10.11 0.58
N LEU A 28 1.40 9.62 1.42
CA LEU A 28 1.27 8.20 1.72
C LEU A 28 0.80 7.38 0.53
N SER A 29 -0.13 7.88 -0.28
CA SER A 29 -0.60 7.16 -1.46
C SER A 29 0.51 7.00 -2.51
N VAL A 30 1.37 7.99 -2.67
CA VAL A 30 2.57 7.90 -3.52
C VAL A 30 3.56 6.88 -2.95
N LEU A 31 3.79 6.86 -1.64
CA LEU A 31 4.66 5.84 -1.03
C LEU A 31 4.11 4.42 -1.22
N VAL A 32 2.80 4.21 -1.03
CA VAL A 32 2.13 2.93 -1.30
C VAL A 32 2.31 2.54 -2.77
N LEU A 33 2.12 3.47 -3.70
CA LEU A 33 2.30 3.22 -5.13
C LEU A 33 3.74 2.80 -5.46
N VAL A 34 4.73 3.54 -4.95
CA VAL A 34 6.15 3.24 -5.19
C VAL A 34 6.55 1.90 -4.60
N VAL A 35 6.18 1.61 -3.35
CA VAL A 35 6.49 0.32 -2.69
C VAL A 35 5.77 -0.84 -3.38
N GLY A 36 4.50 -0.66 -3.77
CA GLY A 36 3.74 -1.65 -4.53
C GLY A 36 4.35 -1.93 -5.90
N LEU A 37 4.79 -0.89 -6.62
CA LEU A 37 5.43 -1.03 -7.93
C LEU A 37 6.81 -1.70 -7.82
N LEU A 38 7.63 -1.31 -6.83
CA LEU A 38 8.92 -1.92 -6.57
C LEU A 38 8.77 -3.42 -6.28
N SER A 39 7.77 -3.79 -5.48
CA SER A 39 7.47 -5.20 -5.17
C SER A 39 7.04 -5.97 -6.43
N ALA A 40 6.20 -5.37 -7.28
CA ALA A 40 5.76 -5.98 -8.54
C ALA A 40 6.91 -6.17 -9.54
N THR A 41 7.89 -5.26 -9.57
CA THR A 41 9.05 -5.39 -10.47
C THR A 41 10.12 -6.37 -9.98
N GLN A 42 10.11 -6.73 -8.70
CA GLN A 42 11.12 -7.62 -8.12
C GLN A 42 10.75 -9.11 -8.20
N THR A 43 9.46 -9.44 -8.36
CA THR A 43 9.00 -10.83 -8.36
C THR A 43 8.07 -11.10 -9.53
N ASP A 44 8.51 -11.93 -10.48
CA ASP A 44 7.69 -12.36 -11.63
C ASP A 44 6.48 -13.24 -11.21
N ASN A 45 6.45 -13.70 -9.96
CA ASN A 45 5.60 -14.81 -9.52
C ASN A 45 4.49 -14.42 -8.53
N VAL A 46 4.54 -13.21 -7.95
CA VAL A 46 3.54 -12.76 -6.95
C VAL A 46 2.84 -11.52 -7.51
N ALA A 47 1.59 -11.69 -7.93
CA ALA A 47 0.75 -10.59 -8.38
C ALA A 47 0.39 -9.68 -7.18
N VAL A 48 1.31 -8.77 -6.83
CA VAL A 48 1.09 -7.80 -5.75
C VAL A 48 0.07 -6.76 -6.24
N SER A 49 -1.16 -6.85 -5.72
CA SER A 49 -2.28 -5.97 -6.05
C SER A 49 -2.15 -4.55 -5.44
N GLY A 50 -1.09 -4.29 -4.67
CA GLY A 50 -0.91 -3.10 -3.85
C GLY A 50 -0.75 -1.76 -4.60
N TYR A 51 -0.54 -1.75 -5.92
CA TYR A 51 -0.41 -0.48 -6.67
C TYR A 51 -1.77 0.18 -6.98
N TYR A 52 -2.85 -0.60 -7.11
CA TYR A 52 -4.20 -0.11 -7.36
C TYR A 52 -4.72 0.87 -6.27
N PRO A 53 -4.66 0.55 -4.97
CA PRO A 53 -5.09 1.48 -3.93
C PRO A 53 -4.27 2.78 -3.95
N GLY A 54 -2.97 2.70 -4.24
CA GLY A 54 -2.09 3.86 -4.37
C GLY A 54 -2.53 4.82 -5.48
N ILE A 55 -2.90 4.31 -6.65
CA ILE A 55 -3.40 5.12 -7.77
C ILE A 55 -4.74 5.79 -7.40
N ILE A 56 -5.69 5.01 -6.88
CA ILE A 56 -7.05 5.50 -6.55
C ILE A 56 -6.98 6.58 -5.46
N LEU A 57 -6.23 6.34 -4.37
CA LEU A 57 -6.05 7.32 -3.30
C LEU A 57 -5.29 8.55 -3.76
N SER A 58 -4.29 8.41 -4.64
CA SER A 58 -3.56 9.56 -5.18
C SER A 58 -4.48 10.47 -5.99
N PHE A 59 -5.35 9.89 -6.83
CA PHE A 59 -6.33 10.66 -7.59
C PHE A 59 -7.36 11.31 -6.66
N GLY A 60 -7.89 10.57 -5.69
CA GLY A 60 -8.83 11.10 -4.70
C GLY A 60 -8.24 12.24 -3.87
N ALA A 61 -7.00 12.11 -3.41
CA ALA A 61 -6.30 13.13 -2.63
C ALA A 61 -5.96 14.36 -3.48
N PHE A 62 -5.52 14.17 -4.74
CA PHE A 62 -5.30 15.28 -5.68
C PHE A 62 -6.57 16.08 -5.92
N LEU A 63 -7.69 15.39 -6.19
CA LEU A 63 -8.99 16.04 -6.33
C LEU A 63 -9.42 16.76 -5.04
N GLY A 64 -9.06 16.24 -3.87
CA GLY A 64 -9.31 16.88 -2.59
C GLY A 64 -8.53 18.18 -2.42
N ILE A 65 -7.24 18.18 -2.74
CA ILE A 65 -6.37 19.37 -2.68
C ILE A 65 -6.86 20.46 -3.63
N VAL A 66 -7.18 20.11 -4.88
CA VAL A 66 -7.68 21.09 -5.85
C VAL A 66 -9.10 21.54 -5.49
N GLY A 67 -9.96 20.65 -4.98
CA GLY A 67 -11.31 20.96 -4.53
C GLY A 67 -11.34 21.91 -3.32
N LEU A 68 -10.31 21.88 -2.47
CA LEU A 68 -10.15 22.83 -1.36
C LEU A 68 -9.58 24.21 -1.80
N ASN A 69 -8.96 24.29 -2.98
CA ASN A 69 -8.36 25.53 -3.49
C ASN A 69 -9.23 26.25 -4.53
N LEU A 70 -10.10 25.55 -5.26
CA LEU A 70 -11.04 26.16 -6.19
C LEU A 70 -12.23 26.77 -5.44
N VAL A 71 -12.59 28.01 -5.80
CA VAL A 71 -13.72 28.74 -5.19
C VAL A 71 -15.00 28.62 -6.03
N GLU A 72 -14.89 28.59 -7.36
CA GLU A 72 -16.02 28.72 -8.29
C GLU A 72 -16.87 27.44 -8.45
N ASN A 73 -16.29 26.23 -8.27
CA ASN A 73 -17.02 24.96 -8.49
C ASN A 73 -16.54 23.80 -7.61
N ARG A 74 -16.28 24.06 -6.33
CA ARG A 74 -15.72 23.05 -5.40
C ARG A 74 -16.63 21.87 -5.08
N ARG A 75 -17.96 22.01 -5.17
CA ARG A 75 -18.91 20.95 -4.78
C ARG A 75 -18.75 19.64 -5.56
N PRO A 76 -18.82 19.62 -6.91
CA PRO A 76 -18.67 18.38 -7.67
C PRO A 76 -17.27 17.77 -7.48
N MET A 77 -16.24 18.60 -7.33
CA MET A 77 -14.87 18.15 -7.14
C MET A 77 -14.65 17.48 -5.77
N LEU A 78 -15.21 18.06 -4.70
CA LEU A 78 -15.16 17.48 -3.36
C LEU A 78 -15.97 16.18 -3.28
N VAL A 79 -17.14 16.11 -3.93
CA VAL A 79 -17.92 14.86 -4.01
C VAL A 79 -17.14 13.78 -4.74
N ALA A 80 -16.54 14.09 -5.89
CA ALA A 80 -15.69 13.16 -6.62
C ALA A 80 -14.52 12.68 -5.76
N SER A 81 -13.80 13.59 -5.10
CA SER A 81 -12.71 13.26 -4.18
C SER A 81 -13.13 12.30 -3.07
N ILE A 82 -14.27 12.55 -2.40
CA ILE A 82 -14.79 11.68 -1.34
C ILE A 82 -15.09 10.28 -1.87
N ILE A 83 -15.67 10.16 -3.08
CA ILE A 83 -15.95 8.87 -3.71
C ILE A 83 -14.65 8.11 -4.05
N PHE A 84 -13.66 8.79 -4.62
CA PHE A 84 -12.38 8.15 -4.92
C PHE A 84 -11.62 7.76 -3.65
N ILE A 85 -11.63 8.59 -2.61
CA ILE A 85 -10.98 8.27 -1.33
C ILE A 85 -11.67 7.07 -0.67
N SER A 86 -13.00 6.99 -0.70
CA SER A 86 -13.72 5.86 -0.09
C SER A 86 -13.46 4.55 -0.83
N LEU A 87 -13.50 4.55 -2.17
CA LEU A 87 -13.10 3.41 -2.99
C LEU A 87 -11.64 3.00 -2.74
N GLY A 88 -10.76 3.99 -2.59
CA GLY A 88 -9.35 3.79 -2.25
C GLY A 88 -9.15 3.14 -0.88
N VAL A 89 -9.90 3.57 0.15
CA VAL A 89 -9.86 3.00 1.50
C VAL A 89 -10.33 1.54 1.50
N VAL A 90 -11.41 1.22 0.78
CA VAL A 90 -11.87 -0.17 0.64
C VAL A 90 -10.79 -1.02 -0.04
N SER A 91 -10.17 -0.49 -1.10
CA SER A 91 -9.05 -1.16 -1.77
C SER A 91 -7.86 -1.37 -0.83
N CYS A 92 -7.45 -0.36 -0.06
CA CYS A 92 -6.37 -0.49 0.92
C CYS A 92 -6.66 -1.54 1.99
N PHE A 93 -7.91 -1.62 2.46
CA PHE A 93 -8.30 -2.60 3.45
C PHE A 93 -8.20 -4.03 2.90
N LEU A 94 -8.73 -4.27 1.70
CA LEU A 94 -8.63 -5.57 1.04
C LEU A 94 -7.17 -5.93 0.72
N CYS A 95 -6.38 -4.97 0.22
CA CYS A 95 -4.96 -5.19 -0.04
C CYS A 95 -4.18 -5.48 1.24
N ALA A 96 -4.44 -4.78 2.35
CA ALA A 96 -3.77 -5.05 3.63
C ALA A 96 -4.06 -6.47 4.15
N ILE A 97 -5.28 -6.99 3.94
CA ILE A 97 -5.63 -8.36 4.31
C ILE A 97 -4.90 -9.37 3.42
N ILE A 98 -4.98 -9.20 2.09
CA ILE A 98 -4.38 -10.13 1.13
C ILE A 98 -2.85 -10.13 1.26
N ASP A 99 -2.22 -8.95 1.26
CA ASP A 99 -0.77 -8.80 1.43
C ASP A 99 -0.33 -9.27 2.82
N GLY A 100 -1.18 -9.09 3.85
CA GLY A 100 -0.93 -9.57 5.21
C GLY A 100 -0.94 -11.10 5.33
N ILE A 101 -1.90 -11.77 4.70
CA ILE A 101 -1.95 -13.24 4.65
C ILE A 101 -0.74 -13.78 3.90
N ILE A 102 -0.40 -13.21 2.74
CA ILE A 102 0.78 -13.61 1.96
C ILE A 102 2.07 -13.38 2.77
N ALA A 103 2.20 -12.25 3.46
CA ALA A 103 3.39 -11.97 4.28
C ALA A 103 3.52 -12.90 5.51
N ALA A 104 2.39 -13.33 6.08
CA ALA A 104 2.37 -14.16 7.29
C ALA A 104 2.50 -15.66 7.01
N GLU A 105 1.87 -16.16 5.95
CA GLU A 105 1.76 -17.59 5.67
C GLU A 105 2.78 -18.06 4.63
N PHE A 106 3.25 -17.17 3.75
CA PHE A 106 4.02 -17.57 2.56
C PHE A 106 5.55 -17.40 2.71
N ILE A 107 6.04 -16.63 3.68
CA ILE A 107 7.49 -16.45 3.94
C ILE A 107 7.80 -16.87 5.39
N ASP A 108 8.17 -18.14 5.59
CA ASP A 108 8.65 -18.56 6.90
C ASP A 108 10.06 -17.97 7.15
N ARG A 109 10.13 -17.02 8.08
CA ARG A 109 11.32 -16.21 8.40
C ARG A 109 12.44 -17.01 9.08
N ARG A 110 12.11 -18.13 9.71
CA ARG A 110 13.02 -18.86 10.62
C ARG A 110 14.37 -19.27 9.99
N PRO A 111 14.44 -19.85 8.78
CA PRO A 111 15.72 -20.29 8.19
C PRO A 111 16.61 -19.14 7.68
N LEU A 112 16.04 -18.04 7.18
CA LEU A 112 16.80 -16.94 6.57
C LEU A 112 17.60 -16.13 7.61
N MET A 113 17.05 -15.97 8.82
CA MET A 113 17.65 -15.17 9.89
C MET A 113 18.77 -15.89 10.64
N GLU A 114 18.87 -17.21 10.51
CA GLU A 114 19.96 -18.02 11.09
C GLU A 114 21.16 -18.19 10.16
N GLY A 115 21.12 -17.58 8.96
CA GLY A 115 22.24 -17.61 8.01
C GLY A 115 22.46 -18.98 7.35
N ARG A 116 21.42 -19.83 7.31
CA ARG A 116 21.50 -21.22 6.81
C ARG A 116 21.09 -21.36 5.34
N CYS A 117 21.11 -20.26 4.60
CA CYS A 117 20.74 -20.19 3.19
C CYS A 117 21.95 -19.79 2.35
N GLU A 118 22.11 -20.43 1.19
CA GLU A 118 23.22 -20.18 0.26
C GLU A 118 22.70 -19.59 -1.04
N PHE A 119 23.52 -18.72 -1.64
CA PHE A 119 23.23 -18.08 -2.92
C PHE A 119 23.99 -18.78 -4.03
N TYR A 120 23.28 -19.30 -5.04
CA TYR A 120 23.90 -19.87 -6.23
C TYR A 120 23.96 -18.84 -7.36
N SER A 121 25.17 -18.33 -7.59
CA SER A 121 25.55 -17.56 -8.78
C SER A 121 26.16 -18.50 -9.81
N SER A 122 25.68 -18.45 -11.06
CA SER A 122 26.33 -19.13 -12.19
C SER A 122 27.62 -18.41 -12.59
N THR A 123 28.65 -18.44 -11.74
CA THR A 123 29.96 -17.85 -12.05
C THR A 123 30.86 -18.87 -12.74
N SER A 124 30.78 -18.89 -14.08
CA SER A 124 31.78 -19.35 -15.08
C SER A 124 32.41 -20.76 -14.95
N TYR A 125 32.55 -21.42 -16.10
CA TYR A 125 33.19 -22.73 -16.35
C TYR A 125 32.33 -23.99 -16.17
N GLY A 126 31.34 -24.14 -17.05
CA GLY A 126 30.79 -25.46 -17.34
C GLY A 126 29.40 -25.35 -17.93
N TYR A 127 29.29 -25.71 -19.21
CA TYR A 127 28.08 -26.03 -19.97
C TYR A 127 26.76 -25.69 -19.26
N ASP A 128 26.10 -24.60 -19.72
CA ASP A 128 24.84 -24.07 -19.21
C ASP A 128 23.80 -25.17 -18.99
N ASN A 129 23.73 -25.68 -17.76
CA ASN A 129 22.58 -26.39 -17.27
C ASN A 129 21.77 -25.36 -16.50
N TYR A 130 20.67 -24.91 -17.11
CA TYR A 130 19.73 -23.93 -16.54
C TYR A 130 19.23 -24.34 -15.13
N TYR A 131 19.41 -25.61 -14.77
CA TYR A 131 19.24 -26.19 -13.44
C TYR A 131 20.52 -26.88 -12.96
N THR A 132 20.95 -26.61 -11.72
CA THR A 132 22.01 -27.37 -11.03
C THR A 132 21.41 -28.25 -9.94
N GLU A 133 21.99 -29.43 -9.68
CA GLU A 133 21.59 -30.31 -8.58
C GLU A 133 22.50 -30.04 -7.37
N VAL A 134 21.94 -29.50 -6.29
CA VAL A 134 22.63 -29.32 -5.00
C VAL A 134 22.26 -30.42 -4.03
N HIS A 135 23.22 -30.84 -3.22
CA HIS A 135 23.01 -31.86 -2.19
C HIS A 135 22.64 -31.20 -0.86
N CYS A 136 21.39 -31.33 -0.45
CA CYS A 136 20.90 -30.88 0.86
C CYS A 136 20.92 -32.06 1.85
N ASN A 137 21.35 -31.80 3.09
CA ASN A 137 21.30 -32.77 4.18
C ASN A 137 20.22 -32.36 5.17
N SER A 138 19.08 -33.07 5.18
CA SER A 138 17.92 -32.75 6.03
C SER A 138 17.60 -33.94 6.92
N TYR A 139 17.59 -33.72 8.24
CA TYR A 139 17.29 -34.69 9.29
C TYR A 139 17.96 -36.08 9.12
N GLY A 140 19.21 -36.12 8.65
CA GLY A 140 20.00 -37.34 8.51
C GLY A 140 19.90 -38.06 7.16
N SER A 141 19.24 -37.45 6.17
CA SER A 141 19.13 -37.97 4.79
C SER A 141 19.74 -36.97 3.78
N GLN A 142 20.55 -37.48 2.83
CA GLN A 142 21.12 -36.68 1.74
C GLN A 142 20.19 -36.69 0.53
N CYS A 143 19.82 -35.51 0.04
CA CYS A 143 18.79 -35.35 -0.99
C CYS A 143 19.24 -34.37 -2.06
N LYS A 144 18.80 -34.60 -3.30
CA LYS A 144 19.16 -33.77 -4.45
C LYS A 144 18.07 -32.74 -4.72
N LEU A 145 18.39 -31.46 -4.55
CA LEU A 145 17.52 -30.34 -4.88
C LEU A 145 17.96 -29.74 -6.21
N LYS A 146 17.03 -29.54 -7.15
CA LYS A 146 17.32 -28.84 -8.41
C LYS A 146 17.09 -27.34 -8.21
N VAL A 147 18.14 -26.54 -8.41
CA VAL A 147 18.12 -25.08 -8.21
C VAL A 147 18.45 -24.38 -9.52
N LYS A 148 17.73 -23.29 -9.81
CA LYS A 148 17.98 -22.45 -10.99
C LYS A 148 19.12 -21.44 -10.73
N SER A 149 19.81 -21.00 -11.77
CA SER A 149 20.81 -19.92 -11.65
C SER A 149 20.19 -18.61 -11.10
N ASN A 150 20.94 -17.87 -10.26
CA ASN A 150 20.50 -16.66 -9.55
C ASN A 150 19.34 -16.91 -8.58
N THR A 151 19.51 -17.93 -7.74
CA THR A 151 18.51 -18.33 -6.74
C THR A 151 19.17 -18.38 -5.37
N CYS A 152 18.49 -17.82 -4.37
CA CYS A 152 18.81 -18.06 -2.96
C CYS A 152 17.94 -19.24 -2.49
N TYR A 153 18.57 -20.29 -1.97
CA TYR A 153 17.88 -21.50 -1.50
C TYR A 153 18.30 -21.85 -0.06
N CYS A 154 17.41 -22.52 0.67
CA CYS A 154 17.66 -22.96 2.05
C CYS A 154 17.41 -24.47 2.18
N CYS A 155 18.47 -25.25 2.37
CA CYS A 155 18.38 -26.72 2.46
C CYS A 155 17.62 -27.22 3.71
N ASP A 156 17.62 -26.45 4.80
CA ASP A 156 17.00 -26.85 6.07
C ASP A 156 15.46 -26.91 6.02
N LEU A 157 14.85 -26.23 5.04
CA LEU A 157 13.40 -26.26 4.84
C LEU A 157 12.95 -27.36 3.87
N PHE A 158 13.89 -28.04 3.21
CA PHE A 158 13.58 -29.07 2.23
C PHE A 158 13.37 -30.42 2.92
N HIS A 159 12.12 -30.91 2.93
CA HIS A 159 11.78 -32.24 3.40
C HIS A 159 11.92 -33.26 2.26
N CYS A 160 12.90 -34.16 2.38
CA CYS A 160 13.22 -35.14 1.35
C CYS A 160 12.13 -36.18 1.07
N ASP A 161 11.25 -36.41 2.03
CA ASP A 161 10.31 -37.53 2.03
C ASP A 161 8.93 -37.14 1.49
N ARG A 162 8.69 -35.84 1.21
CA ARG A 162 7.41 -35.38 0.67
C ARG A 162 7.58 -34.27 -0.36
N VAL A 163 7.35 -34.62 -1.62
CA VAL A 163 7.03 -33.68 -2.71
C VAL A 163 5.58 -33.17 -2.57
N ASP A 164 5.07 -33.05 -1.33
CA ASP A 164 3.70 -32.67 -1.08
C ASP A 164 3.62 -31.17 -0.83
N TYR A 165 3.21 -30.43 -1.87
CA TYR A 165 2.16 -29.41 -1.89
C TYR A 165 2.03 -28.36 -0.76
N HIS A 166 2.97 -28.25 0.18
CA HIS A 166 3.01 -27.17 1.13
C HIS A 166 3.90 -26.06 0.58
N VAL A 167 3.22 -24.98 0.22
CA VAL A 167 3.65 -23.84 -0.59
C VAL A 167 4.62 -22.93 0.16
N GLN A 168 5.59 -23.48 0.89
CA GLN A 168 6.68 -22.70 1.46
C GLN A 168 7.71 -22.48 0.35
N TYR A 169 7.83 -21.25 -0.18
CA TYR A 169 8.85 -20.93 -1.18
C TYR A 169 10.24 -21.20 -0.60
N TYR A 170 10.82 -22.35 -0.93
CA TYR A 170 12.20 -22.73 -0.56
C TYR A 170 13.23 -22.20 -1.56
N GLU A 171 12.76 -21.63 -2.68
CA GLU A 171 13.56 -21.01 -3.73
C GLU A 171 13.06 -19.60 -4.06
N PHE A 172 13.94 -18.61 -3.94
CA PHE A 172 13.71 -17.25 -4.43
C PHE A 172 14.54 -17.04 -5.69
N THR A 173 13.89 -17.12 -6.86
CA THR A 173 14.53 -16.99 -8.17
C THR A 173 14.66 -15.52 -8.58
N GLY A 174 15.71 -15.17 -9.34
CA GLY A 174 15.90 -13.82 -9.89
C GLY A 174 16.58 -12.82 -8.96
N VAL A 175 17.21 -13.29 -7.88
CA VAL A 175 17.78 -12.45 -6.83
C VAL A 175 19.30 -12.28 -7.05
N ARG A 176 19.89 -11.12 -6.71
CA ARG A 176 21.36 -10.89 -6.79
C ARG A 176 22.09 -11.31 -5.52
N SER A 177 21.39 -11.36 -4.40
CA SER A 177 21.89 -11.81 -3.11
C SER A 177 20.75 -12.25 -2.17
N CYS A 178 21.01 -13.15 -1.22
CA CYS A 178 20.01 -13.51 -0.19
C CYS A 178 19.56 -12.31 0.68
N TRP A 179 20.31 -11.21 0.70
CA TRP A 179 19.93 -9.96 1.37
C TRP A 179 18.76 -9.23 0.70
N ASP A 180 18.62 -9.37 -0.61
CA ASP A 180 17.50 -8.75 -1.34
C ASP A 180 16.16 -9.39 -0.94
N VAL A 181 16.16 -10.67 -0.54
CA VAL A 181 14.97 -11.37 0.00
C VAL A 181 14.57 -10.78 1.35
N VAL A 182 15.54 -10.48 2.22
CA VAL A 182 15.28 -9.80 3.50
C VAL A 182 14.74 -8.38 3.27
N ASN A 183 15.25 -7.69 2.26
CA ASN A 183 14.77 -6.36 1.89
C ASN A 183 13.34 -6.41 1.35
N LEU A 184 13.04 -7.37 0.47
CA LEU A 184 11.69 -7.62 -0.06
C LEU A 184 10.70 -7.90 1.08
N TYR A 185 11.07 -8.73 2.06
CA TYR A 185 10.24 -8.97 3.24
C TYR A 185 9.95 -7.69 4.03
N ARG A 186 10.97 -6.83 4.24
CA ARG A 186 10.76 -5.52 4.90
C ARG A 186 9.84 -4.62 4.08
N LEU A 187 9.94 -4.64 2.75
CA LEU A 187 9.07 -3.92 1.83
C LEU A 187 7.61 -4.41 1.92
N LEU A 188 7.37 -5.72 2.01
CA LEU A 188 6.01 -6.27 2.18
C LEU A 188 5.38 -5.82 3.50
N TRP A 189 6.09 -5.94 4.62
CA TRP A 189 5.59 -5.46 5.92
C TRP A 189 5.39 -3.95 5.96
N ALA A 190 6.28 -3.19 5.32
CA ALA A 190 6.11 -1.76 5.13
C ALA A 190 4.85 -1.48 4.29
N CYS A 191 4.59 -2.24 3.24
CA CYS A 191 3.38 -2.12 2.42
C CYS A 191 2.10 -2.34 3.23
N VAL A 192 2.06 -3.41 4.04
CA VAL A 192 0.92 -3.69 4.94
C VAL A 192 0.72 -2.53 5.93
N ALA A 193 1.80 -2.07 6.56
CA ALA A 193 1.73 -0.94 7.50
C ALA A 193 1.26 0.36 6.81
N LEU A 194 1.77 0.66 5.61
CA LEU A 194 1.39 1.83 4.83
C LEU A 194 -0.09 1.76 4.38
N ASN A 195 -0.59 0.60 3.98
CA ASN A 195 -2.01 0.42 3.65
C ASN A 195 -2.90 0.63 4.87
N VAL A 196 -2.52 0.10 6.05
CA VAL A 196 -3.25 0.33 7.31
C VAL A 196 -3.28 1.83 7.66
N LEU A 197 -2.14 2.52 7.59
CA LEU A 197 -2.06 3.97 7.78
C LEU A 197 -2.92 4.73 6.76
N GLY A 198 -2.93 4.26 5.51
CA GLY A 198 -3.76 4.79 4.42
C GLY A 198 -5.25 4.67 4.71
N VAL A 199 -5.71 3.54 5.30
CA VAL A 199 -7.10 3.38 5.74
C VAL A 199 -7.46 4.42 6.79
N PHE A 200 -6.65 4.56 7.85
CA PHE A 200 -6.92 5.52 8.91
C PHE A 200 -6.96 6.96 8.40
N LEU A 201 -5.95 7.37 7.64
CA LEU A 201 -5.86 8.74 7.12
C LEU A 201 -6.88 9.00 6.01
N GLY A 202 -7.24 7.99 5.21
CA GLY A 202 -8.30 8.08 4.22
C GLY A 202 -9.67 8.33 4.85
N ILE A 203 -10.01 7.60 5.93
CA ILE A 203 -11.26 7.80 6.68
C ILE A 203 -11.31 9.21 7.28
N ILE A 204 -10.23 9.64 7.95
CA ILE A 204 -10.14 10.98 8.55
C ILE A 204 -10.29 12.05 7.48
N THR A 205 -9.60 11.91 6.35
CA THR A 205 -9.64 12.88 5.24
C THR A 205 -11.03 12.94 4.61
N ALA A 206 -11.67 11.80 4.35
CA ALA A 206 -13.04 11.74 3.81
C ALA A 206 -14.05 12.41 4.76
N ALA A 207 -13.94 12.16 6.06
CA ALA A 207 -14.81 12.77 7.06
C ALA A 207 -14.63 14.30 7.13
N ILE A 208 -13.38 14.78 7.10
CA ILE A 208 -13.09 16.22 7.10
C ILE A 208 -13.62 16.88 5.81
N LEU A 209 -13.37 16.30 4.64
CA LEU A 209 -13.89 16.81 3.36
C LEU A 209 -15.42 16.81 3.33
N GLY A 210 -16.06 15.78 3.89
CA GLY A 210 -17.51 15.70 4.04
C GLY A 210 -18.08 16.83 4.89
N ALA A 211 -17.51 17.05 6.08
CA ALA A 211 -17.90 18.16 6.95
C ALA A 211 -17.69 19.52 6.27
N PHE A 212 -16.61 19.68 5.50
CA PHE A 212 -16.35 20.88 4.71
C PHE A 212 -17.40 21.11 3.60
N LYS A 213 -17.81 20.05 2.90
CA LYS A 213 -18.87 20.09 1.90
C LYS A 213 -20.20 20.56 2.52
N ASP A 214 -20.52 20.10 3.72
CA ASP A 214 -21.79 20.42 4.39
C ASP A 214 -21.83 21.86 4.93
N LEU A 215 -20.73 22.37 5.50
CA LEU A 215 -20.63 23.77 5.94
C LEU A 215 -20.91 24.76 4.79
N VAL A 216 -20.39 24.46 3.60
CA VAL A 216 -20.64 25.27 2.39
C VAL A 216 -22.09 25.17 1.91
N SER A 217 -22.75 24.05 2.17
CA SER A 217 -24.16 23.83 1.83
C SER A 217 -25.09 24.65 2.70
N LEU A 218 -24.77 24.81 3.98
CA LEU A 218 -25.54 25.62 4.92
C LEU A 218 -25.40 27.11 4.62
N ASP A 219 -24.18 27.60 4.37
CA ASP A 219 -23.92 29.01 4.04
C ASP A 219 -24.67 29.49 2.77
N SER A 220 -24.80 28.62 1.76
CA SER A 220 -25.61 28.91 0.56
C SER A 220 -27.11 28.89 0.82
N SER A 221 -27.58 28.05 1.75
CA SER A 221 -29.00 27.99 2.10
C SER A 221 -29.41 29.19 2.94
N ASP A 222 -28.59 29.58 3.93
CA ASP A 222 -28.81 30.79 4.72
C ASP A 222 -28.78 32.04 3.84
N THR A 223 -27.86 32.13 2.86
CA THR A 223 -27.84 33.26 1.91
C THR A 223 -29.10 33.30 1.02
N ASN A 224 -29.65 32.14 0.64
CA ASN A 224 -30.89 32.06 -0.12
C ASN A 224 -32.12 32.37 0.72
N GLU A 225 -32.17 31.97 1.99
CA GLU A 225 -33.26 32.28 2.90
C GLU A 225 -33.27 33.77 3.29
N THR A 226 -32.08 34.37 3.47
CA THR A 226 -31.92 35.80 3.69
C THR A 226 -32.26 36.64 2.45
N ARG A 227 -31.95 36.14 1.24
CA ARG A 227 -32.39 36.77 -0.03
C ARG A 227 -33.88 36.59 -0.31
N ALA A 228 -34.50 35.48 0.11
CA ALA A 228 -35.94 35.28 -0.02
C ALA A 228 -36.73 36.27 0.86
N PHE A 229 -36.23 36.60 2.05
CA PHE A 229 -36.82 37.65 2.89
C PHE A 229 -36.65 39.07 2.31
N ALA A 230 -35.56 39.34 1.59
CA ALA A 230 -35.32 40.65 0.97
C ALA A 230 -36.16 40.93 -0.30
N HIS A 231 -36.82 39.91 -0.86
CA HIS A 231 -37.67 40.03 -2.05
C HIS A 231 -39.18 40.10 -1.73
N CYS A 232 -39.55 40.07 -0.44
CA CYS A 232 -40.93 40.16 0.06
C CYS A 232 -41.24 41.51 0.73
N PHE A 233 -40.42 42.55 0.52
CA PHE A 233 -40.67 43.92 1.00
C PHE A 233 -40.55 44.93 -0.13
#